data_AF-A0A952TSF1-F1
#
_entry.id   AF-A0A952TSF1-F1
#
_cell.length_a   1.000
_cell.length_b   1.000
_cell.length_c   1.000
_cell.angle_alpha   90.00
_cell.angle_beta   90.00
_cell.angle_gamma   90.00
#
_symmetry.space_group_name_H-M   'P 1'
#
loop_
_entity.id
_entity.type
_entity.pdbx_description
1 polymer ?
#
loop_
_entity_poly.entity_id
_entity_poly.type
_entity_poly.pdbx_seq_one_letter_code
_entity_poly.pdbx_strand_id
1 'polypeptide(L)'
;MLIRLSLLIAISSALLACGSAKEPQTYAPLFEDGFRTNLAGGSWWSPCFQVMGIGGTILKRRIQFFKDLTYITTTSYYEDSCKMPQYVITEKGTYFLPFTSDEAKPIDLTMNEVLISPRKGYVNEAFNKSAFCGITEWKINKDHPVTGLNCSGTTYPAAGTTTYDLFLVTTNPTPGFSYGQLRFGDTSGANNGTTSVLRPVDIETDGFYYTK
;
A
#
# COMPACT_ATOMS: atom_id res chain seq x y z
N MET A 1 6.71 8.42 -12.48
CA MET A 1 5.76 9.52 -12.76
C MET A 1 4.63 9.47 -11.75
N LEU A 2 4.88 9.98 -10.54
CA LEU A 2 3.83 10.38 -9.60
C LEU A 2 3.67 11.88 -9.75
N ILE A 3 2.43 12.31 -9.90
CA ILE A 3 2.01 13.68 -10.10
C ILE A 3 2.40 14.49 -8.85
N ARG A 4 3.37 15.39 -9.01
CA ARG A 4 3.59 16.49 -8.06
C ARG A 4 2.45 17.49 -8.24
N LEU A 5 1.72 17.78 -7.17
CA LEU A 5 0.91 18.98 -7.09
C LEU A 5 1.65 19.99 -6.20
N SER A 6 2.19 21.03 -6.82
CA SER A 6 2.72 22.21 -6.13
C SER A 6 1.75 23.35 -6.37
N LEU A 7 1.14 23.92 -5.31
CA LEU A 7 0.70 25.32 -5.31
C LEU A 7 0.41 25.84 -3.88
N LEU A 8 1.09 26.93 -3.52
CA LEU A 8 0.82 27.77 -2.34
C LEU A 8 -0.52 28.49 -2.48
N ILE A 9 -1.26 28.70 -1.37
CA ILE A 9 -1.73 30.01 -0.87
C ILE A 9 -1.89 29.94 0.67
N ALA A 10 -1.42 30.97 1.36
CA ALA A 10 -1.50 31.19 2.80
C ALA A 10 -2.86 31.80 3.23
N ILE A 11 -3.44 31.35 4.35
CA ILE A 11 -4.21 32.19 5.28
C ILE A 11 -3.91 31.75 6.72
N SER A 12 -3.59 32.74 7.54
CA SER A 12 -3.27 32.70 8.96
C SER A 12 -4.54 32.67 9.82
N SER A 13 -4.53 31.88 10.91
CA SER A 13 -4.81 32.32 12.31
C SER A 13 -5.44 31.25 13.20
N ALA A 14 -4.80 31.08 14.36
CA ALA A 14 -5.37 30.82 15.69
C ALA A 14 -5.84 29.40 16.10
N LEU A 15 -5.06 28.90 17.08
CA LEU A 15 -5.27 27.85 18.08
C LEU A 15 -6.71 27.43 18.40
N LEU A 16 -6.91 26.11 18.49
CA LEU A 16 -7.45 25.49 19.71
C LEU A 16 -6.82 24.11 19.90
N ALA A 17 -6.08 23.97 20.99
CA ALA A 17 -5.62 22.69 21.50
C ALA A 17 -6.83 21.86 21.93
N CYS A 18 -6.94 20.63 21.43
CA CYS A 18 -7.69 19.58 22.11
C CYS A 18 -6.94 18.25 21.95
N GLY A 19 -6.77 17.57 23.07
CA GLY A 19 -5.68 16.63 23.34
C GLY A 19 -5.54 15.46 22.37
N SER A 20 -4.29 15.16 22.06
CA SER A 20 -3.87 13.86 21.53
C SER A 20 -4.33 12.77 22.51
N ALA A 21 -5.36 12.01 22.14
CA ALA A 21 -5.62 10.73 22.76
C ALA A 21 -4.38 9.85 22.50
N LYS A 22 -3.57 9.63 23.53
CA LYS A 22 -2.57 8.56 23.53
C LYS A 22 -3.34 7.24 23.44
N GLU A 23 -3.23 6.53 22.33
CA GLU A 23 -3.65 5.13 22.30
C GLU A 23 -2.81 4.33 23.31
N PRO A 24 -3.42 3.41 24.07
CA PRO A 24 -2.75 2.69 25.12
C PRO A 24 -1.72 1.71 24.54
N GLN A 25 -0.46 1.89 24.94
CA GLN A 25 0.56 0.85 24.80
C GLN A 25 0.25 -0.29 25.76
N THR A 26 -0.13 -1.46 25.23
CA THR A 26 0.01 -2.85 25.77
C THR A 26 -1.00 -3.75 25.05
N TYR A 27 -0.76 -4.98 24.57
CA TYR A 27 0.13 -6.07 24.97
C TYR A 27 0.46 -6.88 23.70
N ALA A 28 1.70 -7.34 23.52
CA ALA A 28 1.98 -8.44 22.60
C ALA A 28 1.66 -9.76 23.34
N PRO A 29 0.68 -10.57 22.91
CA PRO A 29 0.66 -11.96 23.34
C PRO A 29 1.92 -12.64 22.76
N LEU A 30 2.51 -13.54 23.54
CA LEU A 30 3.55 -14.44 23.07
C LEU A 30 2.92 -15.30 21.96
N PHE A 31 3.21 -14.96 20.70
CA PHE A 31 2.74 -15.70 19.54
C PHE A 31 3.64 -16.93 19.33
N GLU A 32 3.08 -18.12 19.51
CA GLU A 32 3.76 -19.43 19.36
C GLU A 32 3.88 -19.93 17.90
N ASP A 33 3.69 -19.08 16.90
CA ASP A 33 4.09 -19.40 15.52
C ASP A 33 5.30 -18.54 15.16
N GLY A 34 6.47 -19.18 15.00
CA GLY A 34 7.76 -18.52 14.81
C GLY A 34 7.70 -17.33 13.84
N PHE A 35 8.17 -16.17 14.30
CA PHE A 35 8.23 -14.96 13.49
C PHE A 35 8.94 -15.23 12.15
N ARG A 36 8.30 -14.89 11.03
CA ARG A 36 8.94 -14.96 9.72
C ARG A 36 9.96 -13.84 9.61
N THR A 37 11.23 -14.20 9.52
CA THR A 37 12.35 -13.28 9.23
C THR A 37 12.59 -13.10 7.73
N ASN A 38 11.77 -13.74 6.89
CA ASN A 38 11.82 -13.64 5.43
C ASN A 38 10.43 -13.37 4.84
N LEU A 39 10.39 -12.91 3.58
CA LEU A 39 9.14 -12.62 2.88
C LEU A 39 8.35 -13.88 2.55
N ALA A 40 9.04 -14.96 2.17
CA ALA A 40 8.42 -16.14 1.58
C ALA A 40 7.37 -16.78 2.50
N GLY A 41 6.15 -16.90 2.00
CA GLY A 41 5.01 -17.46 2.73
C GLY A 41 4.43 -16.54 3.80
N GLY A 42 4.88 -15.29 3.89
CA GLY A 42 4.37 -14.32 4.86
C GLY A 42 3.22 -13.48 4.32
N SER A 43 2.46 -12.91 5.26
CA SER A 43 1.35 -12.00 4.99
C SER A 43 1.41 -10.86 6.00
N TRP A 44 1.30 -9.63 5.51
CA TRP A 44 1.40 -8.43 6.32
C TRP A 44 0.22 -7.49 6.04
N TRP A 45 -0.20 -6.75 7.06
CA TRP A 45 -1.31 -5.80 7.00
C TRP A 45 -0.87 -4.43 7.48
N SER A 46 -1.28 -3.38 6.76
CA SER A 46 -1.15 -2.02 7.24
C SER A 46 -2.19 -1.75 8.36
N PRO A 47 -1.95 -0.75 9.21
CA PRO A 47 -3.04 -0.11 9.93
C PRO A 47 -4.06 0.50 8.95
N CYS A 48 -5.19 0.95 9.48
CA CYS A 48 -6.06 1.87 8.76
C CYS A 48 -5.39 3.23 8.69
N PHE A 49 -5.24 3.78 7.49
CA PHE A 49 -4.61 5.08 7.32
C PHE A 49 -5.38 5.94 6.33
N GLN A 50 -5.43 7.23 6.61
CA GLN A 50 -6.01 8.22 5.72
C GLN A 50 -4.98 8.65 4.68
N VAL A 51 -5.38 8.69 3.41
CA VAL A 51 -4.55 9.29 2.36
C VAL A 51 -4.80 10.79 2.33
N MET A 52 -3.79 11.56 2.71
CA MET A 52 -3.82 13.02 2.63
C MET A 52 -3.97 13.45 1.16
N GLY A 53 -4.88 14.39 0.89
CA GLY A 53 -5.10 14.95 -0.45
C GLY A 53 -6.18 14.27 -1.30
N ILE A 54 -6.79 13.16 -0.84
CA ILE A 54 -7.90 12.48 -1.55
C ILE A 54 -9.15 12.42 -0.67
N GLY A 55 -9.62 13.59 -0.24
CA GLY A 55 -10.97 13.75 0.35
C GLY A 55 -11.29 12.88 1.57
N GLY A 56 -10.29 12.53 2.39
CA GLY A 56 -10.53 11.70 3.58
C GLY A 56 -10.67 10.19 3.29
N THR A 57 -10.23 9.72 2.13
CA THR A 57 -10.25 8.28 1.81
C THR A 57 -9.38 7.50 2.80
N ILE A 58 -9.96 6.48 3.42
CA ILE A 58 -9.27 5.58 4.34
C ILE A 58 -8.89 4.31 3.59
N LEU A 59 -7.64 3.88 3.73
CA LEU A 59 -7.12 2.67 3.12
C LEU A 59 -6.67 1.65 4.17
N LYS A 60 -6.80 0.39 3.79
CA LYS A 60 -6.10 -0.73 4.43
C LYS A 60 -5.45 -1.59 3.36
N ARG A 61 -4.19 -1.95 3.57
CA ARG A 61 -3.43 -2.77 2.65
C ARG A 61 -3.11 -4.13 3.26
N ARG A 62 -3.10 -5.15 2.42
CA ARG A 62 -2.56 -6.47 2.71
C ARG A 62 -1.54 -6.82 1.65
N ILE A 63 -0.39 -7.32 2.06
CA ILE A 63 0.66 -7.81 1.16
C ILE A 63 0.94 -9.26 1.52
N GLN A 64 0.96 -10.12 0.51
CA GLN A 64 1.21 -11.54 0.68
C GLN A 64 2.29 -11.97 -0.30
N PHE A 65 3.27 -12.70 0.21
CA PHE A 65 4.31 -13.31 -0.60
C PHE A 65 4.17 -14.82 -0.49
N PHE A 66 3.98 -15.48 -1.62
CA PHE A 66 4.05 -16.93 -1.74
C PHE A 66 5.37 -17.29 -2.42
N LYS A 67 5.57 -18.56 -2.80
CA LYS A 67 6.69 -18.90 -3.69
C LYS A 67 6.52 -18.12 -5.00
N ASP A 68 7.50 -17.27 -5.33
CA ASP A 68 7.63 -16.47 -6.56
C ASP A 68 6.44 -15.56 -6.92
N LEU A 69 5.40 -15.48 -6.07
CA LEU A 69 4.17 -14.73 -6.31
C LEU A 69 3.95 -13.70 -5.21
N THR A 70 3.41 -12.56 -5.60
CA THR A 70 2.96 -11.53 -4.67
C THR A 70 1.52 -11.11 -4.95
N TYR A 71 0.78 -10.86 -3.87
CA TYR A 71 -0.57 -10.30 -3.91
C TYR A 71 -0.61 -9.08 -3.01
N ILE A 72 -0.97 -7.94 -3.59
CA ILE A 72 -1.18 -6.70 -2.86
C ILE A 72 -2.66 -6.34 -2.98
N THR A 73 -3.34 -6.25 -1.84
CA THR A 73 -4.74 -5.83 -1.79
C THR A 73 -4.82 -4.48 -1.12
N THR A 74 -5.31 -3.46 -1.82
CA THR A 74 -5.66 -2.16 -1.25
C THR A 74 -7.17 -2.06 -1.17
N THR A 75 -7.71 -1.91 0.03
CA THR A 75 -9.14 -1.73 0.25
C THR A 75 -9.41 -0.31 0.68
N SER A 76 -10.35 0.35 -0.02
CA SER A 76 -10.82 1.68 0.33
C SER A 76 -12.02 1.62 1.25
N TYR A 77 -12.10 2.56 2.17
CA TYR A 77 -13.17 2.69 3.17
C TYR A 77 -13.62 4.14 3.25
N TYR A 78 -14.89 4.31 3.62
CA TYR A 78 -15.48 5.62 3.88
C TYR A 78 -15.11 6.16 5.28
N GLU A 79 -14.86 5.26 6.22
CA GLU A 79 -14.68 5.56 7.64
C GLU A 79 -13.34 5.03 8.16
N ASP A 80 -12.80 5.70 9.17
CA ASP A 80 -11.50 5.43 9.79
C ASP A 80 -11.38 4.01 10.38
N SER A 81 -12.51 3.41 10.75
CA SER A 81 -12.55 2.08 11.36
C SER A 81 -12.28 0.91 10.39
N CYS A 82 -12.19 1.16 9.08
CA CYS A 82 -12.03 0.14 8.03
C CYS A 82 -13.04 -1.02 8.10
N LYS A 83 -14.29 -0.76 8.47
CA LYS A 83 -15.31 -1.82 8.57
C LYS A 83 -16.14 -1.96 7.29
N MET A 84 -16.40 -0.85 6.59
CA MET A 84 -17.24 -0.84 5.40
C MET A 84 -16.43 -0.56 4.11
N PRO A 85 -15.96 -1.62 3.41
CA PRO A 85 -15.19 -1.43 2.19
C PRO A 85 -16.06 -0.83 1.08
N GLN A 86 -15.47 0.10 0.32
CA GLN A 86 -16.07 0.82 -0.81
C GLN A 86 -15.71 0.19 -2.14
N TYR A 87 -14.43 -0.11 -2.32
CA TYR A 87 -13.88 -0.86 -3.44
C TYR A 87 -12.57 -1.52 -3.00
N VAL A 88 -12.16 -2.55 -3.75
CA VAL A 88 -10.92 -3.28 -3.53
C VAL A 88 -10.11 -3.23 -4.82
N ILE A 89 -8.83 -2.91 -4.69
CA ILE A 89 -7.82 -3.06 -5.74
C ILE A 89 -6.98 -4.29 -5.35
N THR A 90 -6.82 -5.21 -6.29
CA THR A 90 -5.95 -6.38 -6.14
C THR A 90 -4.90 -6.35 -7.24
N GLU A 91 -3.65 -6.27 -6.82
CA GLU A 91 -2.48 -6.38 -7.67
C GLU A 91 -1.87 -7.76 -7.50
N LYS A 92 -1.57 -8.42 -8.61
CA LYS A 92 -0.93 -9.74 -8.65
C LYS A 92 0.35 -9.62 -9.46
N GLY A 93 1.39 -10.25 -8.97
CA GLY A 93 2.68 -10.21 -9.64
C GLY A 93 3.59 -11.33 -9.21
N THR A 94 4.83 -11.22 -9.65
CA THR A 94 5.96 -11.99 -9.13
C THR A 94 6.90 -11.07 -8.38
N TYR A 95 7.80 -11.66 -7.61
CA TYR A 95 8.89 -10.91 -7.00
C TYR A 95 10.21 -11.65 -7.10
N PHE A 96 11.30 -10.89 -7.14
CA PHE A 96 12.67 -11.41 -7.16
C PHE A 96 13.51 -10.70 -6.09
N LEU A 97 14.35 -11.48 -5.41
CA LEU A 97 15.26 -11.00 -4.38
C LEU A 97 16.70 -11.12 -4.90
N PRO A 98 17.27 -10.05 -5.49
CA PRO A 98 18.55 -10.16 -6.21
C PRO A 98 19.74 -10.47 -5.30
N PHE A 99 19.69 -10.13 -4.01
CA PHE A 99 20.72 -10.49 -3.04
C PHE A 99 20.17 -10.52 -1.61
N THR A 100 20.80 -11.32 -0.76
CA THR A 100 20.54 -11.39 0.67
C THR A 100 21.60 -10.58 1.41
N SER A 101 21.32 -9.32 1.72
CA SER A 101 22.09 -8.54 2.70
C SER A 101 21.51 -8.72 4.12
N ASP A 102 22.26 -8.38 5.16
CA ASP A 102 21.77 -8.41 6.55
C ASP A 102 20.93 -7.17 6.94
N GLU A 103 20.81 -6.19 6.03
CA GLU A 103 20.07 -4.94 6.20
C GLU A 103 18.76 -4.92 5.40
N ALA A 104 18.23 -3.73 5.08
CA ALA A 104 17.21 -3.56 4.07
C ALA A 104 17.60 -4.29 2.77
N LYS A 105 16.71 -5.14 2.28
CA LYS A 105 16.94 -6.03 1.15
C LYS A 105 16.26 -5.49 -0.10
N PRO A 106 16.90 -5.56 -1.27
CA PRO A 106 16.25 -5.27 -2.53
C PRO A 106 15.10 -6.24 -2.81
N ILE A 107 14.05 -5.72 -3.42
CA ILE A 107 12.98 -6.50 -4.01
C ILE A 107 12.59 -5.91 -5.36
N ASP A 108 12.43 -6.78 -6.34
CA ASP A 108 11.95 -6.43 -7.67
C ASP A 108 10.55 -7.01 -7.81
N LEU A 109 9.55 -6.17 -8.04
CA LEU A 109 8.15 -6.56 -8.12
C LEU A 109 7.71 -6.45 -9.58
N THR A 110 7.30 -7.55 -10.19
CA THR A 110 6.81 -7.54 -11.58
C THR A 110 5.31 -7.71 -11.61
N MET A 111 4.61 -6.71 -12.13
CA MET A 111 3.14 -6.68 -12.19
C MET A 111 2.63 -7.62 -13.28
N ASN A 112 1.68 -8.49 -12.95
CA ASN A 112 0.98 -9.34 -13.93
C ASN A 112 -0.44 -8.83 -14.18
N GLU A 113 -1.16 -8.49 -13.12
CA GLU A 113 -2.57 -8.16 -13.20
C GLU A 113 -2.97 -7.16 -12.11
N VAL A 114 -3.79 -6.17 -12.48
CA VAL A 114 -4.50 -5.29 -11.55
C VAL A 114 -5.99 -5.45 -11.76
N LEU A 115 -6.71 -5.72 -10.68
CA LEU A 115 -8.16 -5.88 -10.64
C LEU A 115 -8.77 -4.82 -9.72
N ILE A 116 -9.93 -4.29 -10.10
CA ILE A 116 -10.74 -3.43 -9.23
C ILE A 116 -12.13 -4.03 -9.07
N SER A 117 -12.65 -3.97 -7.84
CA SER A 117 -13.94 -4.55 -7.46
C SER A 117 -14.72 -3.57 -6.60
N PRO A 118 -15.77 -2.90 -7.14
CA PRO A 118 -16.66 -2.06 -6.35
C PRO A 118 -17.40 -2.90 -5.32
N ARG A 119 -17.54 -2.40 -4.09
CA ARG A 119 -18.24 -3.08 -2.98
C ARG A 119 -19.55 -2.38 -2.59
N LYS A 120 -19.75 -1.13 -2.99
CA LYS A 120 -20.94 -0.31 -2.67
C LYS A 120 -21.63 0.20 -3.93
N GLY A 121 -22.96 0.35 -3.85
CA GLY A 121 -23.80 0.82 -4.96
C GLY A 121 -23.38 2.17 -5.51
N TYR A 122 -23.22 3.18 -4.65
CA TYR A 122 -22.82 4.52 -5.06
C TYR A 122 -21.43 4.56 -5.74
N VAL A 123 -20.50 3.69 -5.35
CA VAL A 123 -19.18 3.58 -6.01
C VAL A 123 -19.35 3.00 -7.41
N ASN A 124 -20.14 1.93 -7.53
CA ASN A 124 -20.45 1.32 -8.82
C ASN A 124 -21.15 2.29 -9.78
N GLU A 125 -22.13 3.05 -9.29
CA GLU A 125 -22.80 4.10 -10.05
C GLU A 125 -21.83 5.20 -10.49
N ALA A 126 -20.97 5.68 -9.58
CA ALA A 126 -19.96 6.68 -9.90
C ALA A 126 -18.95 6.18 -10.95
N PHE A 127 -18.48 4.93 -10.82
CA PHE A 127 -17.56 4.32 -11.77
C PHE A 127 -18.19 4.19 -13.16
N ASN A 128 -19.44 3.72 -13.25
CA ASN A 128 -20.16 3.62 -14.52
C ASN A 128 -20.43 4.99 -15.15
N LYS A 129 -20.88 5.97 -14.34
CA LYS A 129 -21.18 7.32 -14.82
C LYS A 129 -19.94 8.04 -15.35
N SER A 130 -18.78 7.83 -14.74
CA SER A 130 -17.53 8.46 -15.13
C SER A 130 -16.74 7.67 -16.18
N ALA A 131 -17.21 6.49 -16.57
CA ALA A 131 -16.44 5.52 -17.34
C ALA A 131 -15.05 5.31 -16.69
N PHE A 132 -15.01 5.03 -15.39
CA PHE A 132 -13.75 4.88 -14.66
C PHE A 132 -12.88 3.81 -15.31
N CYS A 133 -11.60 4.12 -15.57
CA CYS A 133 -10.68 3.30 -16.38
C CYS A 133 -11.13 3.04 -17.83
N GLY A 134 -12.05 3.83 -18.38
CA GLY A 134 -12.70 3.57 -19.66
C GLY A 134 -13.79 2.49 -19.63
N ILE A 135 -14.17 2.00 -18.45
CA ILE A 135 -15.14 0.91 -18.26
C ILE A 135 -16.50 1.49 -17.84
N THR A 136 -17.58 1.12 -18.53
CA THR A 136 -18.95 1.58 -18.27
C THR A 136 -19.90 0.50 -17.75
N GLU A 137 -19.41 -0.73 -17.56
CA GLU A 137 -20.20 -1.88 -17.12
C GLU A 137 -19.67 -2.51 -15.82
N TRP A 138 -19.26 -1.65 -14.88
CA TRP A 138 -18.91 -2.05 -13.53
C TRP A 138 -20.07 -2.75 -12.85
N LYS A 139 -19.73 -3.80 -12.09
CA LYS A 139 -20.66 -4.60 -11.31
C LYS A 139 -20.12 -4.74 -9.90
N ILE A 140 -20.99 -4.56 -8.91
CA ILE A 140 -20.67 -4.75 -7.49
C ILE A 140 -20.17 -6.19 -7.28
N ASN A 141 -19.11 -6.33 -6.49
CA ASN A 141 -18.44 -7.59 -6.14
C ASN A 141 -17.86 -8.38 -7.32
N LYS A 142 -17.76 -7.76 -8.51
CA LYS A 142 -17.09 -8.37 -9.65
C LYS A 142 -15.74 -7.68 -9.86
N ASP A 143 -14.72 -8.48 -10.06
CA ASP A 143 -13.40 -8.00 -10.42
C ASP A 143 -13.38 -7.60 -11.91
N HIS A 144 -12.86 -6.40 -12.18
CA HIS A 144 -12.64 -5.89 -13.53
C HIS A 144 -11.15 -5.64 -13.72
N PRO A 145 -10.54 -6.13 -14.82
CA PRO A 145 -9.13 -5.90 -15.09
C PRO A 145 -8.88 -4.45 -15.50
N VAL A 146 -7.87 -3.85 -14.89
CA VAL A 146 -7.44 -2.47 -15.15
C VAL A 146 -5.93 -2.35 -15.38
N THR A 147 -5.24 -3.47 -15.56
CA THR A 147 -3.80 -3.51 -15.86
C THR A 147 -3.46 -2.61 -17.04
N GLY A 148 -2.51 -1.69 -16.87
CA GLY A 148 -2.10 -0.73 -17.91
C GLY A 148 -3.10 0.39 -18.21
N LEU A 149 -4.26 0.45 -17.54
CA LEU A 149 -5.27 1.47 -17.80
C LEU A 149 -5.04 2.74 -16.96
N ASN A 150 -5.47 3.88 -17.51
CA ASN A 150 -5.57 5.14 -16.75
C ASN A 150 -6.96 5.29 -16.15
N CYS A 151 -7.00 5.40 -14.83
CA CYS A 151 -8.20 5.45 -14.02
C CYS A 151 -8.29 6.81 -13.32
N SER A 152 -8.74 7.83 -14.05
CA SER A 152 -8.90 9.21 -13.56
C SER A 152 -7.59 9.82 -13.03
N GLY A 153 -6.52 9.75 -13.82
CA GLY A 153 -5.22 10.35 -13.49
C GLY A 153 -4.22 9.38 -12.85
N THR A 154 -4.70 8.24 -12.33
CA THR A 154 -3.83 7.15 -11.88
C THR A 154 -3.65 6.15 -13.01
N THR A 155 -2.41 5.97 -13.47
CA THR A 155 -2.09 4.93 -14.47
C THR A 155 -1.60 3.69 -13.74
N TYR A 156 -2.32 2.58 -13.88
CA TYR A 156 -1.86 1.29 -13.35
C TYR A 156 -0.76 0.72 -14.22
N PRO A 157 0.26 0.04 -13.66
CA PRO A 157 1.33 -0.56 -14.44
C PRO A 157 0.81 -1.55 -15.48
N ALA A 158 1.43 -1.56 -16.66
CA ALA A 158 1.17 -2.59 -17.66
C ALA A 158 1.71 -3.94 -17.18
N ALA A 159 1.16 -5.04 -17.69
CA ALA A 159 1.67 -6.38 -17.40
C ALA A 159 3.14 -6.49 -17.84
N GLY A 160 3.96 -7.13 -17.00
CA GLY A 160 5.41 -7.23 -17.18
C GLY A 160 6.20 -6.00 -16.71
N THR A 161 5.55 -4.94 -16.22
CA THR A 161 6.27 -3.79 -15.64
C THR A 161 6.90 -4.20 -14.31
N THR A 162 8.21 -3.99 -14.17
CA THR A 162 8.95 -4.19 -12.93
C THR A 162 9.15 -2.88 -12.18
N THR A 163 8.83 -2.86 -10.88
CA THR A 163 9.21 -1.80 -9.95
C THR A 163 10.30 -2.32 -9.01
N TYR A 164 11.20 -1.43 -8.62
CA TYR A 164 12.40 -1.75 -7.83
C TYR A 164 12.30 -1.06 -6.48
N ASP A 165 12.34 -1.84 -5.39
CA ASP A 165 12.14 -1.33 -4.04
C ASP A 165 13.13 -1.94 -3.05
N LEU A 166 13.14 -1.44 -1.82
CA LEU A 166 13.73 -2.09 -0.67
C LEU A 166 12.61 -2.64 0.21
N PHE A 167 12.94 -3.66 1.00
CA PHE A 167 12.11 -4.06 2.12
C PHE A 167 12.95 -4.37 3.35
N LEU A 168 12.35 -4.20 4.51
CA LEU A 168 12.94 -4.57 5.78
C LEU A 168 11.88 -5.31 6.61
N VAL A 169 12.19 -6.55 6.99
CA VAL A 169 11.45 -7.27 8.04
C VAL A 169 12.21 -7.10 9.35
N THR A 170 11.55 -6.52 10.35
CA THR A 170 12.19 -6.18 11.63
C THR A 170 12.56 -7.45 12.39
N THR A 171 13.87 -7.71 12.51
CA THR A 171 14.46 -8.82 13.27
C THR A 171 15.13 -8.36 14.57
N ASN A 172 15.29 -7.05 14.77
CA ASN A 172 15.79 -6.45 16.00
C ASN A 172 14.90 -5.23 16.30
N PRO A 173 13.93 -5.32 17.22
CA PRO A 173 13.00 -4.24 17.52
C PRO A 173 13.74 -3.06 18.17
N THR A 174 13.26 -1.87 17.86
CA THR A 174 13.69 -0.60 18.46
C THR A 174 12.43 0.14 18.93
N PRO A 175 12.52 1.18 19.77
CA PRO A 175 11.33 1.91 20.21
C PRO A 175 10.48 2.36 19.00
N GLY A 176 9.23 1.92 18.94
CA GLY A 176 8.32 2.17 17.82
C GLY A 176 8.21 1.04 16.79
N PHE A 177 9.09 0.04 16.83
CA PHE A 177 9.09 -1.09 15.90
C PHE A 177 9.11 -2.45 16.61
N SER A 178 8.25 -3.36 16.15
CA SER A 178 8.07 -4.70 16.68
C SER A 178 8.66 -5.76 15.74
N TYR A 179 9.04 -6.91 16.31
CA TYR A 179 9.44 -8.09 15.53
C TYR A 179 8.44 -8.42 14.42
N GLY A 180 8.94 -8.78 13.24
CA GLY A 180 8.14 -9.20 12.09
C GLY A 180 7.49 -8.06 11.30
N GLN A 181 7.59 -6.80 11.74
CA GLN A 181 7.08 -5.67 10.96
C GLN A 181 7.81 -5.53 9.62
N LEU A 182 7.04 -5.43 8.54
CA LEU A 182 7.52 -5.18 7.18
C LEU A 182 7.44 -3.69 6.87
N ARG A 183 8.50 -3.15 6.27
CA ARG A 183 8.59 -1.79 5.73
C ARG A 183 9.16 -1.84 4.32
N PHE A 184 8.83 -0.84 3.51
CA PHE A 184 9.37 -0.68 2.15
C PHE A 184 10.30 0.53 2.07
N GLY A 185 10.91 0.75 0.91
CA GLY A 185 11.80 1.86 0.68
C GLY A 185 11.05 3.20 0.65
N ASP A 186 11.69 4.25 1.16
CA ASP A 186 11.17 5.62 1.06
C ASP A 186 11.42 6.16 -0.35
N THR A 187 10.34 6.40 -1.09
CA THR A 187 10.43 6.85 -2.48
C THR A 187 10.67 8.36 -2.54
N SER A 188 11.62 8.78 -3.38
CA SER A 188 11.88 10.19 -3.65
C SER A 188 11.89 10.49 -5.15
N GLY A 189 12.01 11.77 -5.52
CA GLY A 189 12.10 12.15 -6.94
C GLY A 189 13.29 11.47 -7.66
N ALA A 190 14.40 11.31 -6.95
CA ALA A 190 15.62 10.65 -7.46
C ALA A 190 15.59 9.14 -7.29
N ASN A 191 14.90 8.62 -6.27
CA ASN A 191 14.85 7.19 -5.95
C ASN A 191 13.40 6.70 -5.94
N ASN A 192 12.78 6.63 -7.13
CA ASN A 192 11.35 6.34 -7.30
C ASN A 192 11.04 4.90 -7.73
N GLY A 193 12.05 4.03 -7.81
CA GLY A 193 11.90 2.62 -8.13
C GLY A 193 11.49 2.30 -9.57
N THR A 194 11.56 3.26 -10.50
CA THR A 194 11.18 3.02 -11.92
C THR A 194 12.26 2.27 -12.71
N THR A 195 13.50 2.26 -12.22
CA THR A 195 14.60 1.43 -12.73
C THR A 195 15.41 0.91 -11.56
N SER A 196 16.24 -0.11 -11.77
CA SER A 196 17.09 -0.67 -10.72
C SER A 196 18.08 0.35 -10.14
N VAL A 197 18.50 1.34 -10.93
CA VAL A 197 19.40 2.43 -10.52
C VAL A 197 18.68 3.48 -9.67
N LEU A 198 17.37 3.64 -9.86
CA LEU A 198 16.53 4.59 -9.11
C LEU A 198 15.82 3.93 -7.93
N ARG A 199 16.31 2.78 -7.44
CA ARG A 199 15.74 2.11 -6.27
C ARG A 199 15.80 3.05 -5.05
N PRO A 200 14.77 3.07 -4.19
CA PRO A 200 14.88 3.63 -2.84
C PRO A 200 16.19 3.22 -2.16
N VAL A 201 16.77 4.14 -1.40
CA VAL A 201 18.02 3.91 -0.65
C VAL A 201 17.81 3.95 0.86
N ASP A 202 16.67 4.47 1.29
CA ASP A 202 16.24 4.56 2.68
C ASP A 202 14.98 3.71 2.89
N ILE A 203 14.70 3.33 4.14
CA ILE A 203 13.48 2.64 4.53
C ILE A 203 12.47 3.63 5.09
N GLU A 204 11.21 3.50 4.68
CA GLU A 204 10.11 4.32 5.19
C GLU A 204 9.94 4.15 6.70
N THR A 205 9.87 5.26 7.44
CA THR A 205 9.75 5.24 8.90
C THR A 205 8.32 5.07 9.38
N ASP A 206 7.36 5.56 8.59
CA ASP A 206 5.96 5.71 9.01
C ASP A 206 5.05 4.63 8.38
N GLY A 207 5.43 4.14 7.20
CA GLY A 207 4.75 3.06 6.50
C GLY A 207 5.23 1.68 6.95
N PHE A 208 4.52 1.07 7.89
CA PHE A 208 4.80 -0.30 8.33
C PHE A 208 3.57 -1.21 8.23
N TYR A 209 3.86 -2.50 8.10
CA TYR A 209 2.89 -3.57 8.04
C TYR A 209 3.19 -4.60 9.13
N TYR A 210 2.15 -5.16 9.73
CA TYR A 210 2.24 -6.15 10.80
C TYR A 210 1.92 -7.53 10.27
N THR A 211 2.64 -8.54 10.78
CA THR A 211 2.17 -9.93 10.66
C THR A 211 0.86 -10.08 11.43
N LYS A 212 -0.07 -10.86 10.90
CA LYS A 212 -1.27 -11.25 11.62
C LYS A 212 -1.09 -12.64 12.20
#